data_AF-A0A496VKV8-F1
#
_entry.id   AF-A0A496VKV8-F1
#
_cell.length_a   1.000
_cell.length_b   1.000
_cell.length_c   1.000
_cell.angle_alpha   90.00
_cell.angle_beta   90.00
_cell.angle_gamma   90.00
#
_symmetry.space_group_name_H-M   'P 1'
#
loop_
_entity.id
_entity.type
_entity.pdbx_description
1 polymer ?
#
loop_
_entity_poly.entity_id
_entity_poly.type
_entity_poly.pdbx_seq_one_letter_code
_entity_poly.pdbx_strand_id
1 'polypeptide(L)'
;DSLDEEVDETAYQRPEIQRIFELIARDLISPKEYARMKEEYSIEQLQLDKFEQGRLTEKQETARNMLAEGIELDIVAKITKLSSDDLATLSQ
;
A
#
# COMPACT_ATOMS: atom_id res chain seq x y z
N ASP A 1 -29.49 -12.36 -1.19
CA ASP A 1 -28.27 -11.73 -1.69
C ASP A 1 -27.11 -12.45 -1.04
N SER A 2 -26.50 -13.36 -1.78
CA SER A 2 -25.27 -14.03 -1.37
C SER A 2 -24.13 -13.02 -1.55
N LEU A 3 -23.28 -12.90 -0.54
CA LEU A 3 -22.04 -12.12 -0.62
C LEU A 3 -20.97 -12.93 -1.37
N ASP A 4 -21.33 -13.56 -2.48
CA ASP A 4 -20.44 -14.37 -3.32
C ASP A 4 -19.92 -13.60 -4.54
N GLU A 5 -20.30 -12.33 -4.68
CA GLU A 5 -19.87 -11.43 -5.75
C GLU A 5 -20.20 -11.93 -7.17
N GLU A 6 -21.10 -12.90 -7.30
CA GLU A 6 -21.59 -13.41 -8.58
C GLU A 6 -22.95 -12.77 -8.91
N VAL A 7 -23.03 -12.15 -10.10
CA VAL A 7 -24.23 -11.45 -10.56
C VAL A 7 -24.85 -12.22 -11.73
N ASP A 8 -26.10 -12.67 -11.57
CA ASP A 8 -26.88 -13.19 -12.70
C ASP A 8 -27.36 -12.03 -13.58
N GLU A 9 -26.62 -11.79 -14.66
CA GLU A 9 -26.89 -10.72 -15.62
C GLU A 9 -28.26 -10.86 -16.33
N THR A 10 -28.79 -12.09 -16.42
CA THR A 10 -30.07 -12.36 -17.08
C THR A 10 -31.27 -11.94 -16.23
N ALA A 11 -31.07 -11.75 -14.93
CA ALA A 11 -32.07 -11.22 -14.01
C ALA A 11 -32.41 -9.74 -14.28
N TYR A 12 -31.56 -9.01 -15.01
CA TYR A 12 -31.71 -7.57 -15.26
C TYR A 12 -32.31 -7.28 -16.64
N GLN A 13 -33.64 -7.21 -16.73
CA GLN A 13 -34.36 -7.03 -18.01
C GLN A 13 -34.34 -5.59 -18.55
N ARG A 14 -33.80 -4.62 -17.80
CA ARG A 14 -33.74 -3.22 -18.24
C ARG A 14 -32.67 -3.05 -19.32
N PRO A 15 -33.01 -2.50 -20.50
CA PRO A 15 -32.09 -2.39 -21.63
C PRO A 15 -30.87 -1.52 -21.31
N GLU A 16 -31.00 -0.54 -20.42
CA GLU A 16 -29.89 0.30 -19.97
C GLU A 16 -28.87 -0.51 -19.16
N ILE A 17 -29.33 -1.49 -18.37
CA ILE A 17 -28.47 -2.36 -17.56
C ILE A 17 -27.77 -3.40 -18.45
N GLN A 18 -28.51 -3.98 -19.41
CA GLN A 18 -27.93 -4.88 -20.41
C GLN A 18 -26.82 -4.21 -21.23
N ARG A 19 -27.03 -2.94 -21.62
CA ARG A 19 -26.01 -2.17 -22.34
C ARG A 19 -24.75 -1.92 -21.51
N ILE A 20 -24.88 -1.80 -20.18
CA ILE A 20 -23.73 -1.70 -19.28
C ILE A 20 -22.95 -3.02 -19.28
N PHE A 21 -23.63 -4.17 -19.17
CA PHE A 21 -22.96 -5.49 -19.27
C PHE A 21 -22.26 -5.67 -20.62
N GLU A 22 -22.89 -5.28 -21.73
CA GLU A 22 -22.25 -5.33 -23.05
C GLU A 22 -21.01 -4.43 -23.16
N LEU A 23 -21.03 -3.25 -22.54
CA LEU A 23 -19.88 -2.35 -22.53
C LEU A 23 -18.74 -2.91 -21.67
N ILE A 24 -19.07 -3.46 -20.51
CA ILE A 24 -18.13 -4.13 -19.62
C ILE A 24 -17.53 -5.37 -20.28
N ALA A 25 -18.31 -6.16 -21.02
CA ALA A 25 -17.82 -7.34 -21.74
C ALA A 25 -16.96 -6.98 -22.97
N ARG A 26 -17.12 -5.77 -23.52
CA ARG A 26 -16.29 -5.23 -24.61
C ARG A 26 -14.98 -4.65 -24.09
N ASP A 27 -14.98 -4.04 -22.91
CA ASP A 27 -13.76 -3.90 -22.13
C ASP A 27 -13.26 -5.31 -21.80
N LEU A 28 -12.01 -5.63 -22.08
CA LEU A 28 -11.50 -7.02 -21.97
C LEU A 28 -11.34 -7.50 -20.51
N ILE A 29 -12.01 -6.84 -19.56
CA ILE A 29 -11.94 -7.09 -18.13
C ILE A 29 -13.35 -7.08 -17.55
N SER A 30 -13.81 -8.22 -17.06
CA SER A 30 -15.05 -8.32 -16.30
C SER A 30 -14.96 -7.53 -14.98
N PRO A 31 -16.10 -7.19 -14.33
CA PRO A 31 -16.08 -6.50 -13.05
C PRO A 31 -15.32 -7.27 -11.96
N LYS A 32 -15.42 -8.62 -12.01
CA LYS A 32 -14.70 -9.53 -11.10
C LYS A 32 -13.19 -9.48 -11.33
N GLU A 33 -12.76 -9.46 -12.59
CA GLU A 33 -11.33 -9.30 -12.93
C GLU A 33 -10.81 -7.92 -12.54
N TYR A 34 -11.59 -6.86 -12.77
CA TYR A 34 -11.25 -5.51 -12.34
C TYR A 34 -11.13 -5.40 -10.81
N ALA A 35 -12.05 -6.02 -10.07
CA ALA A 35 -12.01 -6.07 -8.61
C ALA A 35 -10.75 -6.81 -8.12
N ARG A 36 -10.43 -7.98 -8.71
CA ARG A 36 -9.22 -8.73 -8.39
C ARG A 36 -7.95 -7.93 -8.66
N MET A 37 -7.86 -7.27 -9.82
CA MET A 37 -6.70 -6.42 -10.15
C MET A 37 -6.51 -5.29 -9.15
N LYS A 38 -7.62 -4.67 -8.67
CA LYS A 38 -7.56 -3.62 -7.67
C LYS A 38 -7.11 -4.16 -6.30
N GLU A 39 -7.57 -5.35 -5.92
CA GLU A 39 -7.12 -6.03 -4.70
C GLU A 39 -5.64 -6.38 -4.77
N GLU A 40 -5.19 -7.01 -5.85
CA GLU A 40 -3.77 -7.35 -6.11
C GLU A 40 -2.89 -6.09 -6.01
N TYR A 41 -3.27 -5.01 -6.70
CA TYR A 41 -2.55 -3.74 -6.62
C TYR A 41 -2.53 -3.17 -5.20
N SER A 42 -3.65 -3.23 -4.47
CA SER A 42 -3.72 -2.77 -3.09
C SER A 42 -2.79 -3.58 -2.17
N ILE A 43 -2.68 -4.88 -2.38
CA ILE A 43 -1.79 -5.75 -1.60
C ILE A 43 -0.33 -5.40 -1.89
N GLU A 44 0.03 -5.21 -3.16
CA GLU A 44 1.39 -4.80 -3.55
C GLU A 44 1.78 -3.46 -2.92
N GLN A 45 0.90 -2.46 -2.97
CA GLN A 45 1.13 -1.17 -2.31
C GLN A 45 1.32 -1.33 -0.80
N LEU A 46 0.45 -2.11 -0.14
CA LEU A 46 0.58 -2.39 1.29
C LEU A 46 1.90 -3.11 1.65
N GLN A 47 2.39 -4.00 0.78
CA GLN A 47 3.67 -4.67 0.99
C GLN A 47 4.85 -3.71 0.86
N LEU A 48 4.84 -2.84 -0.16
CA LEU A 48 5.87 -1.81 -0.35
C LEU A 48 5.89 -0.84 0.83
N ASP A 49 4.73 -0.33 1.25
CA ASP A 49 4.61 0.58 2.40
C ASP A 49 5.16 -0.06 3.67
N LYS A 50 4.78 -1.31 3.96
CA LYS A 50 5.29 -2.03 5.15
C LYS A 50 6.79 -2.27 5.08
N PHE A 51 7.32 -2.57 3.90
CA PHE A 51 8.76 -2.75 3.70
C PHE A 51 9.52 -1.44 3.95
N GLU A 52 9.04 -0.32 3.41
CA GLU A 52 9.65 0.99 3.62
C GLU A 52 9.58 1.43 5.08
N GLN A 53 8.42 1.21 5.74
CA GLN A 53 8.25 1.44 7.17
C GLN A 53 9.21 0.61 8.03
N GLY A 54 9.38 -0.68 7.70
CA GLY A 54 10.34 -1.56 8.38
C GLY A 54 11.76 -1.03 8.26
N ARG A 55 12.17 -0.64 7.05
CA ARG A 55 13.50 -0.07 6.80
C ARG A 55 13.70 1.27 7.52
N LEU A 56 12.67 2.11 7.61
CA LEU A 56 12.74 3.36 8.37
C LEU A 56 12.88 3.07 9.87
N THR A 57 12.08 2.14 10.39
CA THR A 57 12.10 1.74 11.81
C THR A 57 13.47 1.20 12.22
N GLU A 58 14.06 0.30 11.42
CA GLU A 58 15.41 -0.24 11.66
C GLU A 58 16.48 0.86 11.69
N LYS A 59 16.39 1.83 10.77
CA LYS A 59 17.30 2.99 10.76
C LYS A 59 17.16 3.83 12.01
N GLN A 60 15.94 4.08 12.47
CA GLN A 60 15.67 4.87 13.68
C GLN A 60 16.17 4.15 14.93
N GLU A 61 15.97 2.82 15.03
CA GLU A 61 16.49 2.01 16.13
C GLU A 61 18.03 1.99 16.14
N THR A 62 18.65 1.80 14.98
CA THR A 62 20.11 1.87 14.83
C THR A 62 20.63 3.24 15.24
N ALA A 63 19.98 4.32 14.80
CA ALA A 63 20.35 5.69 15.18
C ALA A 63 20.25 5.91 16.69
N ARG A 64 19.16 5.45 17.32
CA ARG A 64 18.95 5.56 18.77
C ARG A 64 20.06 4.83 19.54
N ASN A 65 20.41 3.62 19.13
CA ASN A 65 21.48 2.85 19.75
C ASN A 65 22.85 3.55 19.59
N MET A 66 23.14 4.10 18.40
CA MET A 66 24.36 4.87 18.17
C MET A 66 24.46 6.12 19.05
N LEU A 67 23.36 6.87 19.18
CA LEU A 67 23.29 8.05 20.04
C LEU A 67 23.45 7.67 21.53
N ALA A 68 22.87 6.54 21.97
CA ALA A 68 23.02 6.03 23.32
C ALA A 68 24.47 5.64 23.65
N GLU A 69 25.23 5.16 22.66
CA GLU A 69 26.68 4.90 22.75
C GLU A 69 27.53 6.20 22.68
N GLY A 70 26.89 7.37 22.58
CA GLY A 70 27.56 8.67 22.56
C GLY A 70 28.16 9.07 21.21
N ILE A 71 27.71 8.46 20.11
CA ILE A 71 28.15 8.84 18.77
C ILE A 71 27.55 10.21 18.38
N GLU A 72 28.39 11.10 17.86
CA GLU A 72 28.02 12.44 17.39
C GLU A 72 26.88 12.41 16.36
N LEU A 73 25.91 13.33 16.50
CA LEU A 73 24.69 13.39 15.70
C LEU A 73 24.98 13.52 14.19
N ASP A 74 25.99 14.30 13.81
CA ASP A 74 26.40 14.46 12.41
C ASP A 74 26.90 13.15 11.78
N ILE A 75 27.57 12.30 12.57
CA ILE A 75 28.03 10.99 12.11
C ILE A 75 26.84 10.05 11.96
N VAL A 76 25.93 10.03 12.93
CA VAL A 76 24.71 9.22 12.88
C VAL A 76 23.85 9.61 11.67
N ALA A 77 23.66 10.90 11.40
CA ALA A 77 22.93 11.41 10.23
C ALA A 77 23.54 10.91 8.92
N LYS A 78 24.87 10.99 8.80
CA LYS A 78 25.58 10.52 7.60
C LYS A 78 25.45 9.02 7.36
N ILE A 79 25.52 8.21 8.42
CA ILE A 79 25.46 6.73 8.31
C ILE A 79 24.03 6.27 8.03
N THR A 80 23.06 6.73 8.82
CA THR A 80 21.67 6.29 8.74
C THR A 80 20.90 6.95 7.60
N LYS A 81 21.42 8.07 7.08
CA LYS A 81 20.79 8.95 6.10
C LYS A 81 19.45 9.50 6.59
N LEU A 82 19.30 9.65 7.91
CA LEU A 82 18.17 10.35 8.52
C LEU A 82 18.48 11.84 8.59
N SER A 83 17.43 12.67 8.58
CA SER A 83 17.61 14.12 8.74
C SER A 83 17.96 14.45 10.20
N SER A 84 18.62 15.58 10.42
CA SER A 84 18.92 16.06 11.77
C SER A 84 17.64 16.28 12.61
N ASP A 85 16.55 16.69 11.96
CA ASP A 85 15.25 16.89 12.61
C ASP A 85 14.68 15.55 13.09
N ASP A 86 14.71 14.51 12.26
CA ASP A 86 14.28 13.16 12.64
C ASP A 86 15.11 12.63 13.82
N LEU A 87 16.42 12.84 13.80
CA LEU A 87 17.32 12.39 14.87
C LEU A 87 17.10 13.15 16.18
N ALA A 88 16.79 14.44 16.13
CA ALA A 88 16.50 15.24 17.32
C ALA A 88 15.24 14.75 18.06
N THR A 89 14.27 14.18 17.34
CA THR A 89 13.09 13.54 17.97
C THR A 89 13.39 12.19 18.61
N LEU A 90 14.49 11.54 18.22
CA LEU A 90 14.90 10.22 18.75
C LEU A 90 15.83 10.29 19.96
N SER A 91 16.43 11.45 20.22
CA SER A 91 17.36 11.67 21.35
C SER A 91 16.68 12.20 22.62
N GLN A 92 15.35 12.34 22.63
CA GLN A 92 14.54 12.68 23.81
C GLN A 92 14.10 11.41 24.52
#